data_AF-A0A2K9ZGD3-F1
#
_entry.id   AF-A0A2K9ZGD3-F1
#
_cell.length_a   1.000
_cell.length_b   1.000
_cell.length_c   1.000
_cell.angle_alpha   90.00
_cell.angle_beta   90.00
_cell.angle_gamma   90.00
#
_symmetry.space_group_name_H-M   'P 1'
#
loop_
_entity.id
_entity.type
_entity.pdbx_description
1 polymer ?
#
loop_
_entity_poly.entity_id
_entity_poly.type
_entity_poly.pdbx_seq_one_letter_code
_entity_poly.pdbx_strand_id
1 'polypeptide(L)'
;MLEQLSRTKFDGDVCRLSARTVAHRAWTVVSAEYPILDVIFGHATAEPLRIRMICDQWNDLPPSIELLSASGAHLSSAPPNVGSIFNGGAHPSTGRPFVCMRGSREFHTHSSHFGERWDGYRGKSGMDLLGILEQLWRGWKRAVG
;
A
#
# COMPACT_ATOMS: atom_id res chain seq x y z
N MET A 1 -5.65 -24.65 1.60
CA MET A 1 -7.01 -24.04 1.56
C MET A 1 -6.97 -22.53 1.76
N LEU A 2 -6.29 -22.01 2.79
CA LEU A 2 -6.21 -20.56 3.05
C LEU A 2 -5.48 -19.76 1.94
N GLU A 3 -4.36 -20.27 1.43
CA GLU A 3 -3.61 -19.58 0.36
C GLU A 3 -4.41 -19.44 -0.94
N GLN A 4 -5.15 -20.48 -1.36
CA GLN A 4 -5.97 -20.42 -2.57
C GLN A 4 -7.10 -19.37 -2.44
N LEU A 5 -7.76 -19.32 -1.28
CA LEU A 5 -8.76 -18.28 -0.99
C LEU A 5 -8.14 -16.88 -1.00
N SER A 6 -6.90 -16.77 -0.52
CA SER A 6 -6.16 -15.52 -0.51
C SER A 6 -5.83 -15.03 -1.92
N ARG A 7 -5.27 -15.93 -2.73
CA ARG A 7 -5.00 -15.71 -4.14
C ARG A 7 -6.25 -15.30 -4.91
N THR A 8 -7.38 -16.02 -4.75
CA THR A 8 -8.63 -15.66 -5.43
C THR A 8 -9.12 -14.25 -5.06
N LYS A 9 -9.03 -13.85 -3.79
CA LYS A 9 -9.38 -12.47 -3.38
C LYS A 9 -8.43 -11.44 -3.97
N PHE A 10 -7.13 -11.73 -3.97
CA PHE A 10 -6.10 -10.86 -4.56
C PHE A 10 -6.35 -10.68 -6.06
N ASP A 11 -6.53 -11.77 -6.80
CA ASP A 11 -6.77 -11.76 -8.23
C ASP A 11 -8.07 -11.00 -8.56
N GLY A 12 -9.12 -11.19 -7.75
CA GLY A 12 -10.37 -10.47 -7.89
C GLY A 12 -10.21 -8.95 -7.69
N ASP A 13 -9.31 -8.52 -6.81
CA ASP A 13 -9.00 -7.10 -6.60
C ASP A 13 -8.16 -6.53 -7.72
N VAL A 14 -7.09 -7.22 -8.10
CA VAL A 14 -6.11 -6.76 -9.07
C VAL A 14 -6.66 -6.78 -10.50
N CYS A 15 -7.57 -7.70 -10.85
CA CYS A 15 -8.16 -7.75 -12.19
C CYS A 15 -8.97 -6.49 -12.56
N ARG A 16 -9.36 -5.68 -11.57
CA ARG A 16 -10.04 -4.39 -11.77
C ARG A 16 -9.07 -3.26 -12.16
N LEU A 17 -7.76 -3.48 -12.10
CA LEU A 17 -6.75 -2.48 -12.45
C LEU A 17 -6.65 -2.34 -13.98
N SER A 18 -7.35 -1.36 -14.53
CA SER A 18 -7.33 -1.11 -15.98
C SER A 18 -6.10 -0.32 -16.43
N ALA A 19 -5.63 -0.57 -17.65
CA ALA A 19 -4.57 0.22 -18.29
C ALA A 19 -4.91 1.73 -18.36
N ARG A 20 -6.20 2.06 -18.53
CA ARG A 20 -6.70 3.44 -18.50
C ARG A 20 -6.45 4.10 -17.13
N THR A 21 -6.74 3.40 -16.04
CA THR A 21 -6.48 3.89 -14.68
C THR A 21 -4.98 4.10 -14.48
N VAL A 22 -4.16 3.12 -14.84
CA VAL A 22 -2.69 3.18 -14.73
C VAL A 22 -2.14 4.42 -15.46
N ALA A 23 -2.54 4.62 -16.72
CA ALA A 23 -2.10 5.77 -17.50
C ALA A 23 -2.56 7.11 -16.90
N HIS A 24 -3.85 7.24 -16.55
CA HIS A 24 -4.38 8.48 -15.97
C HIS A 24 -3.74 8.84 -14.62
N ARG A 25 -3.32 7.84 -13.85
CA ARG A 25 -2.69 8.04 -12.54
C ARG A 25 -1.17 8.23 -12.62
N ALA A 26 -0.59 8.18 -13.81
CA ALA A 26 0.86 8.13 -14.03
C ALA A 26 1.51 7.00 -13.21
N TRP A 27 0.87 5.83 -13.17
CA TRP A 27 1.39 4.65 -12.48
C TRP A 27 2.21 3.79 -13.44
N THR A 28 3.17 3.06 -12.89
CA THR A 28 3.83 1.93 -13.56
C THR A 28 3.65 0.69 -12.70
N VAL A 29 3.01 -0.34 -13.25
CA VAL A 29 2.83 -1.62 -12.56
C VAL A 29 4.09 -2.46 -12.76
N VAL A 30 4.80 -2.75 -11.68
CA VAL A 30 6.01 -3.59 -11.69
C VAL A 30 5.63 -5.07 -11.54
N SER A 31 4.67 -5.37 -10.65
CA SER A 31 4.12 -6.71 -10.48
C SER A 31 2.67 -6.60 -10.01
N ALA A 32 1.85 -7.55 -10.45
CA ALA A 32 0.44 -7.68 -10.10
C ALA A 32 0.11 -9.17 -9.94
N GLU A 33 1.04 -9.92 -9.37
CA GLU A 33 0.99 -11.39 -9.24
C GLU A 33 1.03 -11.76 -7.77
N TYR A 34 0.07 -12.59 -7.31
CA TYR A 34 -0.01 -12.97 -5.91
C TYR A 34 1.32 -13.60 -5.41
N PRO A 35 1.85 -13.17 -4.25
CA PRO A 35 1.22 -12.29 -3.25
C PRO A 35 1.62 -10.81 -3.37
N ILE A 36 2.12 -10.34 -4.51
CA ILE A 36 2.72 -9.01 -4.64
C ILE A 36 1.92 -8.12 -5.58
N LEU A 37 1.50 -6.96 -5.08
CA LEU A 37 1.10 -5.81 -5.90
C LEU A 37 2.17 -4.72 -5.74
N ASP A 38 2.88 -4.41 -6.81
CA ASP A 38 4.03 -3.50 -6.82
C ASP A 38 3.83 -2.42 -7.89
N VAL A 39 3.68 -1.17 -7.45
CA VAL A 39 3.31 -0.05 -8.30
C VAL A 39 4.19 1.15 -7.98
N ILE A 40 4.71 1.79 -9.03
CA ILE A 40 5.43 3.06 -8.96
C ILE A 40 4.46 4.19 -9.24
N PHE A 41 4.38 5.16 -8.34
CA PHE A 41 3.69 6.43 -8.54
C PHE A 41 4.64 7.43 -9.20
N GLY A 42 4.31 7.85 -10.43
CA GLY A 42 5.02 8.89 -11.14
C GLY A 42 4.50 10.29 -10.80
N HIS A 43 5.38 11.28 -10.91
CA HIS A 43 5.05 12.70 -10.87
C HIS A 43 5.88 13.46 -11.91
N ALA A 44 5.39 14.60 -12.38
CA ALA A 44 6.10 15.39 -13.41
C ALA A 44 7.39 16.01 -12.87
N THR A 45 7.43 16.33 -11.57
CA THR A 45 8.51 17.13 -10.95
C THR A 45 9.05 16.53 -9.64
N ALA A 46 8.42 15.49 -9.11
CA ALA A 46 8.80 14.90 -7.83
C ALA A 46 9.38 13.50 -8.02
N GLU A 47 10.25 13.09 -7.10
CA GLU A 47 10.85 11.76 -7.09
C GLU A 47 9.76 10.67 -7.01
N PRO A 48 9.79 9.65 -7.89
CA PRO A 48 8.79 8.58 -7.88
C PRO A 48 8.78 7.80 -6.58
N LEU A 49 7.58 7.48 -6.10
CA LEU A 49 7.37 6.61 -4.94
C LEU A 49 6.94 5.23 -5.39
N ARG A 50 7.70 4.20 -5.03
CA ARG A 50 7.32 2.81 -5.28
C ARG A 50 6.67 2.21 -4.04
N ILE A 51 5.48 1.67 -4.23
CA ILE A 51 4.69 0.99 -3.20
C ILE A 51 4.66 -0.49 -3.54
N ARG A 52 5.20 -1.32 -2.65
CA ARG A 52 5.04 -2.77 -2.72
C ARG A 52 4.12 -3.24 -1.61
N MET A 53 3.01 -3.85 -1.97
CA MET A 53 2.08 -4.51 -1.08
C MET A 53 2.36 -6.01 -1.07
N ILE A 54 2.65 -6.55 0.12
CA ILE A 54 2.83 -7.99 0.37
C ILE A 54 1.52 -8.53 0.95
N CYS A 55 0.85 -9.37 0.16
CA CYS A 55 -0.53 -9.84 0.34
C CYS A 55 -0.62 -11.35 0.66
N ASP A 56 0.40 -11.90 1.32
CA ASP A 56 0.60 -13.33 1.63
C ASP A 56 -0.54 -14.01 2.43
N GLN A 57 -1.39 -13.23 3.09
CA GLN A 57 -2.58 -13.68 3.83
C GLN A 57 -3.79 -12.79 3.57
N TRP A 58 -3.88 -12.20 2.37
CA TRP A 58 -5.03 -11.39 1.98
C TRP A 58 -6.31 -12.24 1.99
N ASN A 59 -7.47 -11.86 2.50
CA ASN A 59 -7.81 -10.64 3.21
C ASN A 59 -8.07 -10.93 4.70
N ASP A 60 -7.43 -11.97 5.25
CA ASP A 60 -7.46 -12.25 6.69
C ASP A 60 -6.54 -11.28 7.43
N LEU A 61 -5.43 -10.92 6.79
CA LEU A 61 -4.56 -9.80 7.16
C LEU A 61 -4.55 -8.73 6.06
N PRO A 62 -4.36 -7.45 6.43
CA PRO A 62 -4.10 -6.39 5.47
C PRO A 62 -2.72 -6.61 4.81
N PRO A 63 -2.45 -5.97 3.65
CA PRO A 63 -1.12 -6.00 3.05
C PRO A 63 -0.08 -5.36 3.98
N SER A 64 1.10 -5.95 4.06
CA SER A 64 2.28 -5.21 4.54
C SER A 64 2.78 -4.31 3.42
N ILE A 65 3.06 -3.04 3.71
CA ILE A 65 3.35 -2.05 2.68
C ILE A 65 4.78 -1.53 2.82
N GLU A 66 5.59 -1.80 1.80
CA GLU A 66 6.96 -1.29 1.72
C GLU A 66 7.01 0.02 0.93
N LEU A 67 7.77 0.97 1.48
CA LEU A 67 8.09 2.24 0.83
C LEU A 67 9.46 2.14 0.17
N LEU A 68 9.49 2.24 -1.16
CA LEU A 68 10.66 1.99 -1.98
C LEU A 68 10.96 3.17 -2.91
N SER A 69 12.22 3.30 -3.33
CA SER A 69 12.61 4.08 -4.51
C SER A 69 12.14 3.40 -5.79
N ALA A 70 12.17 4.11 -6.92
CA ALA A 70 11.91 3.51 -8.23
C ALA A 70 12.78 2.27 -8.52
N SER A 71 14.05 2.29 -8.08
CA SER A 71 14.98 1.16 -8.22
C SER A 71 14.65 -0.04 -7.31
N GLY A 72 13.72 0.11 -6.36
CA GLY A 72 13.31 -0.94 -5.43
C GLY A 72 14.11 -0.97 -4.12
N ALA A 73 14.94 0.04 -3.85
CA ALA A 73 15.61 0.18 -2.56
C ALA A 73 14.64 0.72 -1.50
N HIS A 74 14.71 0.24 -0.26
CA HIS A 74 13.92 0.80 0.83
C HIS A 74 14.27 2.25 1.08
N LEU A 75 13.25 3.08 1.26
CA LEU A 75 13.46 4.47 1.66
C LEU A 75 13.96 4.54 3.11
N SER A 76 14.99 5.36 3.32
CA SER A 76 15.52 5.69 4.66
C SER A 76 14.73 6.81 5.34
N SER A 77 13.99 7.61 4.58
CA SER A 77 13.10 8.66 5.06
C SER A 77 11.71 8.47 4.50
N ALA A 78 10.68 8.76 5.30
CA ALA A 78 9.31 8.75 4.80
C ALA A 78 9.10 9.76 3.65
N PRO A 79 8.23 9.44 2.69
CA PRO A 79 7.74 10.43 1.73
C PRO A 79 7.09 11.64 2.42
N PRO A 80 6.98 12.79 1.74
CA PRO A 80 6.24 13.94 2.23
C PRO A 80 4.84 13.53 2.71
N ASN A 81 4.47 13.98 3.91
CA ASN A 81 3.34 13.43 4.64
C ASN A 81 2.21 14.46 4.82
N VAL A 82 1.24 14.46 3.90
CA VAL A 82 -0.04 15.16 4.09
C VAL A 82 -1.08 14.18 4.60
N GLY A 83 -1.56 14.39 5.83
CA GLY A 83 -2.63 13.59 6.45
C GLY A 83 -2.16 12.38 7.28
N SER A 84 -0.92 12.36 7.75
CA SER A 84 -0.38 11.34 8.66
C SER A 84 -0.30 9.91 8.10
N ILE A 85 -0.29 9.75 6.78
CA ILE A 85 -0.21 8.45 6.10
C ILE A 85 1.21 7.86 6.16
N PHE A 86 2.24 8.67 5.96
CA PHE A 86 3.63 8.20 5.91
C PHE A 86 4.37 8.57 7.19
N ASN A 87 4.67 7.57 8.03
CA ASN A 87 5.37 7.81 9.29
C ASN A 87 6.88 7.65 9.08
N GLY A 88 7.64 8.70 9.45
CA GLY A 88 9.10 8.72 9.37
C GLY A 88 9.82 7.92 10.45
N GLY A 89 9.13 7.59 11.54
CA GLY A 89 9.66 6.71 12.59
C GLY A 89 9.79 5.26 12.12
N ALA A 90 10.66 4.50 12.78
CA ALA A 90 10.81 3.07 12.52
C ALA A 90 9.65 2.27 13.11
N HIS A 91 8.96 1.47 12.29
CA HIS A 91 7.95 0.54 12.81
C HIS A 91 8.61 -0.56 13.66
N PRO A 92 8.07 -0.96 14.83
CA PRO A 92 8.69 -1.96 15.69
C PRO A 92 8.99 -3.31 15.02
N SER A 93 8.17 -3.72 14.05
CA SER A 93 8.36 -5.01 13.34
C SER A 93 9.29 -4.93 12.12
N THR A 94 9.47 -3.76 11.50
CA THR A 94 10.22 -3.63 10.24
C THR A 94 11.49 -2.80 10.36
N GLY A 95 11.61 -1.98 11.41
CA GLY A 95 12.74 -1.07 11.62
C GLY A 95 12.82 0.09 10.61
N ARG A 96 11.74 0.37 9.87
CA ARG A 96 11.73 1.29 8.72
C ARG A 96 10.58 2.29 8.78
N PRO A 97 10.66 3.42 8.03
CA PRO A 97 9.49 4.24 7.74
C PRO A 97 8.35 3.38 7.17
N PHE A 98 7.11 3.71 7.53
CA PHE A 98 5.97 2.84 7.26
C PHE A 98 4.70 3.62 6.93
N VAL A 99 3.73 2.92 6.35
CA VAL A 99 2.37 3.44 6.16
C VAL A 99 1.61 3.33 7.48
N CYS A 100 1.21 4.47 8.03
CA CYS A 100 0.42 4.60 9.25
C CYS A 100 -1.04 4.95 8.91
N MET A 101 -1.67 4.11 8.08
CA MET A 101 -3.06 4.26 7.63
C MET A 101 -3.78 2.91 7.69
N ARG A 102 -5.07 2.93 8.04
CA ARG A 102 -5.96 1.76 7.96
C ARG A 102 -5.86 1.09 6.58
N GLY A 103 -5.81 -0.23 6.57
CA GLY A 103 -5.54 -1.02 5.36
C GLY A 103 -4.06 -1.38 5.16
N SER A 104 -3.15 -0.87 6.00
CA SER A 104 -1.76 -1.39 6.08
C SER A 104 -1.58 -2.26 7.32
N ARG A 105 -0.79 -3.32 7.20
CA ARG A 105 -0.44 -4.21 8.32
C ARG A 105 0.27 -3.46 9.42
N GLU A 106 1.20 -2.59 9.05
CA GLU A 106 2.00 -1.80 9.97
C GLU A 106 1.09 -0.94 10.85
N PHE A 107 0.09 -0.26 10.29
CA PHE A 107 -0.92 0.45 11.09
C PHE A 107 -1.60 -0.45 12.11
N HIS A 108 -2.13 -1.61 11.68
CA HIS A 108 -2.90 -2.51 12.55
C HIS A 108 -2.05 -3.24 13.60
N THR A 109 -0.73 -3.26 13.44
CA THR A 109 0.23 -3.86 14.38
C THR A 109 1.04 -2.84 15.18
N HIS A 110 0.80 -1.54 14.98
CA HIS A 110 1.44 -0.50 15.76
C HIS A 110 0.71 -0.28 17.09
N SER A 111 1.46 -0.05 18.17
CA SER A 111 0.90 0.06 19.54
C SER A 111 -0.15 1.15 19.69
N SER A 112 -0.01 2.25 18.96
CA SER A 112 -0.98 3.35 18.92
C SER A 112 -2.36 2.97 18.36
N HIS A 113 -2.47 1.82 17.68
CA HIS A 113 -3.66 1.41 16.93
C HIS A 113 -4.14 -0.01 17.27
N PHE A 114 -3.70 -0.61 18.38
CA PHE A 114 -4.13 -1.96 18.78
C PHE A 114 -5.66 -2.13 18.95
N GLY A 115 -6.37 -1.04 19.25
CA GLY A 115 -7.84 -1.04 19.29
C GLY A 115 -8.51 -1.11 17.92
N GLU A 116 -7.77 -0.82 16.84
CA GLU A 116 -8.29 -0.70 15.48
C GLU A 116 -8.00 -1.96 14.69
N ARG A 117 -8.69 -3.07 14.99
CA ARG A 117 -8.45 -4.37 14.34
C ARG A 117 -8.89 -4.41 12.87
N TRP A 118 -8.13 -5.11 12.02
CA TRP A 118 -8.42 -5.26 10.59
C TRP A 118 -9.82 -5.82 10.30
N ASP A 119 -10.31 -6.74 11.13
CA ASP A 119 -11.66 -7.33 11.00
C ASP A 119 -12.77 -6.28 10.93
N GLY A 120 -12.60 -5.13 11.59
CA GLY A 120 -13.56 -4.03 11.56
C GLY A 120 -13.51 -3.19 10.28
N TYR A 121 -12.56 -3.45 9.37
CA TYR A 121 -12.30 -2.65 8.17
C TYR A 121 -12.33 -3.47 6.89
N ARG A 122 -11.88 -4.74 6.92
CA ARG A 122 -11.88 -5.60 5.73
C ARG A 122 -13.29 -5.70 5.13
N GLY A 123 -13.39 -5.57 3.82
CA GLY A 123 -14.67 -5.59 3.10
C GLY A 123 -15.46 -4.26 3.10
N LYS A 124 -14.99 -3.21 3.79
CA LYS A 124 -15.55 -1.86 3.62
C LYS A 124 -15.09 -1.24 2.30
N SER A 125 -15.88 -0.31 1.78
CA SER A 125 -15.52 0.46 0.57
C SER A 125 -14.16 1.16 0.75
N GLY A 126 -13.30 1.04 -0.26
CA GLY A 126 -11.94 1.60 -0.23
C GLY A 126 -10.89 0.78 0.53
N MET A 127 -11.29 -0.34 1.16
CA MET A 127 -10.40 -1.27 1.87
C MET A 127 -10.06 -2.54 1.07
N ASP A 128 -10.25 -2.49 -0.25
CA ASP A 128 -9.65 -3.44 -1.19
C ASP A 128 -8.25 -2.96 -1.61
N LEU A 129 -7.47 -3.82 -2.29
CA LEU A 129 -6.08 -3.47 -2.64
C LEU A 129 -5.98 -2.19 -3.48
N LEU A 130 -6.89 -2.02 -4.46
CA LEU A 130 -6.88 -0.84 -5.33
C LEU A 130 -7.33 0.43 -4.60
N GLY A 131 -8.27 0.32 -3.66
CA GLY A 131 -8.72 1.42 -2.81
C GLY A 131 -7.63 1.88 -1.84
N ILE A 132 -6.89 0.94 -1.23
CA ILE A 132 -5.73 1.24 -0.39
C ILE A 132 -4.65 1.93 -1.23
N LEU A 133 -4.35 1.41 -2.42
CA LEU A 133 -3.36 1.98 -3.33
C LEU A 133 -3.74 3.40 -3.79
N GLU A 134 -5.01 3.63 -4.13
CA GLU A 134 -5.52 4.94 -4.51
C GLU A 134 -5.44 5.95 -3.36
N GLN A 135 -5.71 5.54 -2.11
CA GLN A 135 -5.54 6.39 -0.94
C GLN A 135 -4.09 6.82 -0.73
N LEU A 136 -3.14 5.89 -0.87
CA LEU A 136 -1.70 6.17 -0.80
C LEU A 136 -1.27 7.16 -1.89
N TRP A 137 -1.68 6.89 -3.14
CA TRP A 137 -1.35 7.76 -4.27
C TRP A 137 -1.92 9.17 -4.09
N ARG A 138 -3.19 9.31 -3.68
CA ARG A 138 -3.79 10.62 -3.40
C ARG A 138 -3.09 11.35 -2.26
N GLY A 139 -2.73 10.63 -1.20
CA GLY A 139 -1.97 11.16 -0.07
C GLY A 139 -0.62 11.72 -0.50
N TRP A 140 0.16 10.90 -1.19
CA TRP A 140 1.47 11.27 -1.71
C TRP A 140 1.39 12.41 -2.72
N LYS A 141 0.50 12.31 -3.73
CA LYS A 141 0.34 13.33 -4.77
C LYS A 141 0.06 14.71 -4.15
N ARG A 142 -0.90 14.81 -3.22
CA ARG A 142 -1.20 16.07 -2.52
C ARG A 142 0.01 16.64 -1.76
N ALA A 143 0.90 15.78 -1.28
CA ALA A 143 2.07 16.20 -0.52
C ALA A 143 3.21 16.71 -1.41
N VAL A 144 3.27 16.29 -2.68
CA VAL A 144 4.34 16.67 -3.63
C VAL A 144 3.92 17.72 -4.65
N GLY A 145 2.62 18.04 -4.77
CA GLY A 145 2.08 19.10 -5.62
C GLY A 145 1.32 18.58 -6.84
#